data_AF-A0A9P7WZR7-F1
#
_entry.id   AF-A0A9P7WZR7-F1
#
_cell.length_a   1.000
_cell.length_b   1.000
_cell.length_c   1.000
_cell.angle_alpha   90.00
_cell.angle_beta   90.00
_cell.angle_gamma   90.00
#
_symmetry.space_group_name_H-M   'P 1'
#
loop_
_entity.id
_entity.type
_entity.pdbx_description
1 polymer ?
#
loop_
_entity_poly.entity_id
_entity_poly.type
_entity_poly.pdbx_seq_one_letter_code
_entity_poly.pdbx_strand_id
1 'polypeptide(L)'
;MPRRNFLARLYRPDPAPPAFADGKTLPQTSSSIFSQLIFHWVTPLLNVGFTRPLEKEDLWTLDESRCTAFVTDRVSRNFKARSLAKAAKDPQTVGPAEGPTLNPSPYEHNAVDKKIGPDDDIEMPVAHSNGNTDRPLVESEKDKADEKKPGMLSPLVMALITTFAPTFWTAGIFLLVGETLTACTPLLTQKLLTYLTVAYYHKRYPDEIPAPHSVGYGLGWVFGIFAMQVTTSFCTQHHQQRTMSVGMQVRNSVTGMIFAKAMRLSHRSRMIHSTGKITTMVSSDVARLEDVAPLFH
;
A
#
# COMPACT_ATOMS: atom_id res chain seq x y z
N MET A 1 -25.87 0.56 46.47
CA MET A 1 -25.59 -0.04 45.13
C MET A 1 -25.34 -1.53 45.32
N PRO A 2 -26.01 -2.43 44.59
CA PRO A 2 -25.76 -3.86 44.70
C PRO A 2 -24.33 -4.17 44.20
N ARG A 3 -23.52 -4.85 45.02
CA ARG A 3 -22.17 -5.29 44.63
C ARG A 3 -22.29 -6.22 43.42
N ARG A 4 -21.87 -5.77 42.23
CA ARG A 4 -21.81 -6.62 41.03
C ARG A 4 -20.80 -7.74 41.30
N ASN A 5 -21.21 -8.99 41.06
CA ASN A 5 -20.34 -10.16 41.17
C ASN A 5 -19.14 -10.03 40.23
N PHE A 6 -17.99 -10.61 40.60
CA PHE A 6 -16.74 -10.54 39.83
C PHE A 6 -16.92 -10.92 38.34
N LEU A 7 -17.70 -11.97 38.06
CA LEU A 7 -18.04 -12.40 36.69
C LEU A 7 -18.85 -11.35 35.91
N ALA A 8 -19.73 -10.61 36.59
CA ALA A 8 -20.51 -9.54 35.97
C ALA A 8 -19.67 -8.29 35.67
N ARG A 9 -18.53 -8.12 36.37
CA ARG A 9 -17.54 -7.07 36.10
C ARG A 9 -16.58 -7.45 34.97
N LEU A 10 -16.27 -8.74 34.84
CA LEU A 10 -15.46 -9.26 33.73
C LEU A 10 -16.19 -9.14 32.38
N TYR A 11 -17.49 -9.46 32.33
CA TYR A 11 -18.28 -9.40 31.10
C TYR A 11 -18.87 -8.01 30.78
N ARG A 12 -18.90 -7.08 31.74
CA ARG A 12 -19.40 -5.72 31.57
C ARG A 12 -18.56 -4.74 32.40
N PRO A 13 -17.32 -4.46 31.97
CA PRO A 13 -16.45 -3.50 32.62
C PRO A 13 -17.10 -2.11 32.66
N ASP A 14 -16.69 -1.30 33.63
CA ASP A 14 -17.13 0.08 33.75
C ASP A 14 -16.63 0.87 32.52
N PRO A 15 -17.42 1.81 31.97
CA PRO A 15 -17.06 2.53 30.75
C PRO A 15 -15.74 3.28 30.93
N ALA A 16 -14.81 3.09 30.00
CA ALA A 16 -13.54 3.81 30.01
C ALA A 16 -13.74 5.32 29.81
N PRO A 17 -12.90 6.18 30.39
CA PRO A 17 -13.03 7.63 30.23
C PRO A 17 -12.96 8.04 28.74
N PRO A 18 -13.64 9.13 28.35
CA PRO A 18 -13.49 9.73 27.02
C PRO A 18 -12.03 10.17 26.79
N ALA A 19 -11.60 10.25 25.53
CA ALA A 19 -10.28 10.73 25.12
C ALA A 19 -9.09 9.91 25.66
N PHE A 20 -9.16 8.58 25.53
CA PHE A 20 -8.12 7.67 26.04
C PHE A 20 -6.71 7.97 25.48
N ALA A 21 -6.62 8.34 24.20
CA ALA A 21 -5.38 8.52 23.47
C ALA A 21 -5.07 9.99 23.11
N ASP A 22 -5.84 10.94 23.65
CA ASP A 22 -5.66 12.35 23.32
C ASP A 22 -4.24 12.84 23.69
N GLY A 23 -3.58 13.47 22.71
CA GLY A 23 -2.17 13.89 22.79
C GLY A 23 -1.13 12.76 22.85
N LYS A 24 -1.51 11.47 22.79
CA LYS A 24 -0.56 10.34 22.86
C LYS A 24 -0.22 9.83 21.46
N THR A 25 1.07 9.68 21.22
CA THR A 25 1.58 9.03 20.01
C THR A 25 1.46 7.52 20.10
N LEU A 26 1.49 6.88 18.93
CA LEU A 26 1.34 5.45 18.79
C LEU A 26 2.42 4.69 19.61
N PRO A 27 2.02 3.85 20.59
CA PRO A 27 2.95 3.28 21.57
C PRO A 27 3.85 2.19 20.99
N GLN A 28 3.70 1.81 19.71
CA GLN A 28 4.58 0.85 19.03
C GLN A 28 6.06 1.28 19.11
N THR A 29 6.35 2.58 19.04
CA THR A 29 7.73 3.09 19.07
C THR A 29 8.34 3.07 20.47
N SER A 30 7.53 3.27 21.52
CA SER A 30 7.98 3.32 22.91
C SER A 30 7.88 1.98 23.66
N SER A 31 7.12 1.02 23.12
CA SER A 31 6.88 -0.27 23.77
C SER A 31 8.06 -1.24 23.64
N SER A 32 8.18 -2.13 24.62
CA SER A 32 9.18 -3.20 24.61
C SER A 32 9.04 -4.12 23.39
N ILE A 33 10.14 -4.73 22.96
CA ILE A 33 10.18 -5.64 21.80
C ILE A 33 9.18 -6.79 21.97
N PHE A 34 9.02 -7.32 23.19
CA PHE A 34 8.04 -8.37 23.47
C PHE A 34 6.61 -7.87 23.25
N SER A 35 6.27 -6.67 23.75
CA SER A 35 4.94 -6.07 23.53
C SER A 35 4.67 -5.79 22.04
N GLN A 36 5.72 -5.47 21.26
CA GLN A 36 5.62 -5.34 19.81
C GLN A 36 5.40 -6.69 19.12
N LEU A 37 6.07 -7.76 19.60
CA LEU A 37 5.97 -9.11 19.04
C LEU A 37 4.55 -9.70 19.18
N ILE A 38 3.95 -9.59 20.36
CA ILE A 38 2.61 -10.13 20.65
C ILE A 38 1.47 -9.12 20.45
N PHE A 39 1.76 -7.95 19.88
CA PHE A 39 0.78 -6.86 19.65
C PHE A 39 0.03 -6.40 20.91
N HIS A 40 0.58 -6.63 22.10
CA HIS A 40 -0.05 -6.32 23.38
C HIS A 40 -0.28 -4.81 23.60
N TRP A 41 0.46 -3.96 22.88
CA TRP A 41 0.28 -2.52 22.92
C TRP A 41 -1.10 -2.06 22.39
N VAL A 42 -1.80 -2.90 21.61
CA VAL A 42 -3.15 -2.61 21.07
C VAL A 42 -4.25 -2.97 22.09
N THR A 43 -3.99 -3.90 23.00
CA THR A 43 -4.93 -4.37 24.03
C THR A 43 -5.66 -3.25 24.80
N PRO A 44 -5.01 -2.15 25.26
CA PRO A 44 -5.75 -1.10 25.96
C PRO A 44 -6.79 -0.40 25.08
N LEU A 45 -6.53 -0.21 23.78
CA LEU A 45 -7.51 0.37 22.85
C LEU A 45 -8.69 -0.60 22.62
N LEU A 46 -8.42 -1.90 22.49
CA LEU A 46 -9.47 -2.92 22.36
C LEU A 46 -10.38 -2.98 23.59
N ASN A 47 -9.81 -2.81 24.79
CA ASN A 47 -10.59 -2.75 26.01
C ASN A 47 -11.51 -1.52 26.04
N VAL A 48 -11.05 -0.36 25.58
CA VAL A 48 -11.90 0.84 25.44
C VAL A 48 -13.05 0.56 24.47
N GLY A 49 -12.76 -0.01 23.29
CA GLY A 49 -13.75 -0.37 22.29
C GLY A 49 -14.76 -1.44 22.74
N PHE A 50 -14.37 -2.32 23.66
CA PHE A 50 -15.29 -3.27 24.30
C PHE A 50 -16.25 -2.59 25.27
N THR A 51 -15.82 -1.49 25.91
CA THR A 51 -16.64 -0.77 26.90
C THR A 51 -17.59 0.25 26.28
N ARG A 52 -17.18 0.92 25.21
CA ARG A 52 -17.96 1.94 24.50
C ARG A 52 -17.52 2.09 23.03
N PRO A 53 -18.38 2.66 22.15
CA PRO A 53 -17.96 3.03 20.80
C PRO A 53 -16.75 3.96 20.82
N LEU A 54 -15.79 3.70 19.94
CA LEU A 54 -14.57 4.49 19.81
C LEU A 54 -14.85 5.84 19.15
N GLU A 55 -14.31 6.90 19.73
CA GLU A 55 -14.34 8.25 19.16
C GLU A 55 -12.96 8.63 18.59
N LYS A 56 -12.89 9.75 17.86
CA LYS A 56 -11.65 10.17 17.20
C LYS A 56 -10.53 10.45 18.21
N GLU A 57 -10.90 10.95 19.39
CA GLU A 57 -10.06 11.33 20.52
C GLU A 57 -9.48 10.10 21.24
N ASP A 58 -10.00 8.90 20.97
CA ASP A 58 -9.48 7.64 21.49
C ASP A 58 -8.42 7.00 20.61
N LEU A 59 -8.19 7.55 19.41
CA LEU A 59 -7.21 7.04 18.47
C LEU A 59 -5.86 7.72 18.69
N TRP A 60 -4.80 6.92 18.67
CA TRP A 60 -3.43 7.45 18.73
C TRP A 60 -3.08 8.28 17.50
N THR A 61 -2.26 9.30 17.72
CA THR A 61 -1.65 10.05 16.63
C THR A 61 -0.50 9.24 16.03
N LEU A 62 -0.35 9.31 14.70
CA LEU A 62 0.80 8.72 14.02
C LEU A 62 2.08 9.50 14.36
N ASP A 63 3.19 8.76 14.42
CA ASP A 63 4.52 9.34 14.53
C ASP A 63 4.86 10.19 13.29
N GLU A 64 5.65 11.24 13.49
CA GLU A 64 6.04 12.18 12.42
C GLU A 64 6.73 11.48 11.25
N SER A 65 7.51 10.41 11.51
CA SER A 65 8.19 9.64 10.46
C SER A 65 7.23 8.88 9.53
N ARG A 66 5.99 8.64 9.97
CA ARG A 66 4.94 7.94 9.22
C ARG A 66 3.89 8.90 8.66
N CYS A 67 3.96 10.18 9.00
CA CYS A 67 3.07 11.20 8.46
C CYS A 67 3.28 11.39 6.95
N THR A 68 2.18 11.64 6.24
CA THR A 68 2.17 11.81 4.78
C THR A 68 3.16 12.89 4.31
N ALA A 69 3.33 13.98 5.07
CA ALA A 69 4.27 15.05 4.73
C ALA A 69 5.71 14.52 4.59
N PHE A 70 6.19 13.75 5.57
CA PHE A 70 7.54 13.21 5.58
C PHE A 70 7.73 12.14 4.49
N VAL A 71 6.80 11.20 4.38
CA VAL A 71 6.90 10.11 3.40
C VAL A 71 6.81 10.65 1.96
N THR A 72 5.89 11.58 1.70
CA THR A 72 5.74 12.24 0.39
C THR A 72 7.01 13.00 0.01
N ASP A 73 7.60 13.74 0.95
CA ASP A 73 8.81 14.51 0.67
C ASP A 73 10.00 13.60 0.35
N ARG A 74 10.16 12.48 1.07
CA ARG A 74 11.18 11.46 0.74
C ARG A 74 11.03 10.90 -0.68
N VAL A 75 9.82 10.49 -1.06
CA VAL A 75 9.56 9.95 -2.42
C VAL A 75 9.73 11.06 -3.47
N SER A 76 9.27 12.28 -3.19
CA SER A 76 9.39 13.43 -4.10
C SER A 76 10.84 13.80 -4.37
N ARG A 77 11.69 13.83 -3.33
CA ARG A 77 13.14 14.08 -3.46
C ARG A 77 13.81 13.01 -4.34
N ASN A 78 13.52 11.73 -4.08
CA ASN A 78 14.05 10.62 -4.87
C ASN A 78 13.57 10.65 -6.33
N PHE A 79 12.30 11.00 -6.55
CA PHE A 79 11.74 11.15 -7.89
C PHE A 79 12.40 12.30 -8.66
N LYS A 80 12.54 13.48 -8.04
CA LYS A 80 13.19 14.65 -8.65
C LYS A 80 14.64 14.38 -8.99
N ALA A 81 15.40 13.77 -8.08
CA ALA A 81 16.80 13.41 -8.34
C ALA A 81 16.92 12.49 -9.57
N ARG A 82 16.01 11.50 -9.70
CA ARG A 82 15.98 10.58 -10.85
C ARG A 82 15.47 11.23 -12.13
N SER A 83 14.49 12.12 -12.07
CA SER A 83 13.98 12.83 -13.25
C SER A 83 15.05 13.78 -13.80
N LEU A 84 15.78 14.48 -12.93
CA LEU A 84 16.90 15.33 -13.32
C LEU A 84 18.06 14.51 -13.91
N ALA A 85 18.39 13.37 -13.29
CA ALA A 85 19.41 12.47 -13.83
C ALA A 85 19.02 11.88 -15.20
N LYS A 86 17.73 11.60 -15.44
CA LYS A 86 17.22 11.18 -16.76
C LYS A 86 17.34 12.33 -17.77
N ALA A 87 16.92 13.55 -17.39
CA ALA A 87 17.02 14.75 -18.23
C ALA A 87 18.48 15.11 -18.59
N ALA A 88 19.42 14.93 -17.66
CA ALA A 88 20.85 15.16 -17.91
C ALA A 88 21.46 14.15 -18.89
N LYS A 89 20.89 12.93 -18.98
CA LYS A 89 21.33 11.88 -19.91
C LYS A 89 20.68 11.99 -21.28
N ASP A 90 19.56 12.70 -21.39
CA ASP A 90 18.81 12.88 -22.63
C ASP A 90 18.34 14.34 -22.76
N PRO A 91 19.20 15.23 -23.30
CA PRO A 91 18.91 16.66 -23.43
C PRO A 91 17.71 16.99 -24.33
N GLN A 92 17.23 16.05 -25.16
CA GLN A 92 16.11 16.26 -26.08
C GLN A 92 14.74 15.97 -25.44
N THR A 93 14.69 15.31 -24.28
CA THR A 93 13.42 14.99 -23.58
C THR A 93 12.88 16.12 -22.70
N VAL A 94 13.67 17.19 -22.47
CA VAL A 94 13.20 18.40 -21.80
C VAL A 94 12.66 19.34 -22.86
N GLY A 95 11.36 19.23 -23.15
CA GLY A 95 10.66 20.33 -23.80
C GLY A 95 10.95 21.62 -23.02
N PRO A 96 11.15 22.77 -23.69
CA PRO A 96 11.55 24.01 -23.03
C PRO A 96 10.62 24.25 -21.84
N ALA A 97 11.19 24.63 -20.71
CA ALA A 97 10.42 25.08 -19.56
C ALA A 97 9.38 26.08 -20.09
N GLU A 98 8.10 25.70 -20.11
CA GLU A 98 7.01 26.60 -20.46
C GLU A 98 6.97 27.67 -19.35
N GLY A 99 7.83 28.68 -19.51
CA GLY A 99 7.58 30.00 -18.97
C GLY A 99 6.31 30.56 -19.62
N PRO A 100 5.76 31.65 -19.09
CA PRO A 100 4.55 32.26 -19.64
C PRO A 100 4.87 32.91 -20.99
N THR A 101 4.96 32.12 -22.06
CA THR A 101 4.99 32.65 -23.42
C THR A 101 3.54 32.88 -23.83
N LEU A 102 3.14 34.15 -23.81
CA LEU A 102 2.01 34.67 -24.56
C LEU A 102 2.26 34.40 -26.04
N ASN A 103 1.75 33.29 -26.57
CA ASN A 103 1.59 33.12 -28.01
C ASN A 103 0.22 33.68 -28.41
N PRO A 104 0.14 34.58 -29.40
CA PRO A 104 -1.12 35.11 -29.88
C PRO A 104 -1.95 34.01 -30.54
N SER A 105 -3.26 34.12 -30.34
CA SER A 105 -4.30 33.22 -30.83
C SER A 105 -4.30 33.10 -32.36
N PRO A 106 -4.52 31.91 -32.97
CA PRO A 106 -4.51 31.73 -34.44
C PRO A 106 -5.74 32.29 -35.18
N TYR A 107 -6.60 33.09 -34.54
CA TYR A 107 -7.88 33.51 -35.11
C TYR A 107 -7.89 34.90 -35.76
N GLU A 108 -6.73 35.45 -36.13
CA GLU A 108 -6.67 36.66 -36.94
C GLU A 108 -6.39 36.31 -38.40
N HIS A 109 -7.45 36.05 -39.17
CA HIS A 109 -7.58 36.60 -40.52
C HIS A 109 -9.02 36.49 -41.02
N ASN A 110 -9.43 37.57 -41.70
CA ASN A 110 -10.68 37.78 -42.45
C ASN A 110 -11.79 38.54 -41.72
N ALA A 111 -11.47 39.77 -41.31
CA ALA A 111 -12.45 40.85 -41.43
C ALA A 111 -12.58 41.20 -42.93
N VAL A 112 -13.69 40.82 -43.55
CA VAL A 112 -14.17 41.46 -44.78
C VAL A 112 -15.61 41.89 -44.52
N ASP A 113 -15.82 43.19 -44.72
CA ASP A 113 -17.01 43.98 -44.47
C ASP A 113 -18.33 43.32 -44.90
N LYS A 114 -19.30 43.29 -43.98
CA LYS A 114 -20.71 43.37 -44.37
C LYS A 114 -21.48 44.25 -43.38
N LYS A 115 -22.05 45.32 -43.93
CA LYS A 115 -22.80 46.38 -43.24
C LYS A 115 -23.96 45.80 -42.43
N ILE A 116 -24.09 46.31 -41.21
CA ILE A 116 -25.20 46.09 -40.28
C ILE A 116 -26.43 46.84 -40.81
N GLY A 117 -27.52 46.11 -41.11
CA GLY A 117 -28.88 46.64 -41.16
C GLY A 117 -29.62 46.20 -39.88
N PRO A 118 -30.62 46.97 -39.39
CA PRO A 118 -31.33 46.65 -38.16
C PRO A 118 -32.43 45.63 -38.45
N ASP A 119 -32.74 44.83 -37.42
CA ASP A 119 -33.78 43.80 -37.38
C ASP A 119 -33.42 42.51 -38.12
N ASP A 120 -32.97 41.50 -37.38
CA ASP A 120 -33.39 40.10 -37.52
C ASP A 120 -32.77 39.24 -36.40
N ASP A 121 -33.58 38.34 -35.87
CA ASP A 121 -33.41 37.59 -34.62
C ASP A 121 -32.19 36.65 -34.59
N ILE A 122 -31.60 36.47 -33.39
CA ILE A 122 -30.51 35.52 -33.15
C ILE A 122 -31.05 34.08 -33.20
N GLU A 123 -31.07 33.50 -34.39
CA GLU A 123 -31.16 32.04 -34.57
C GLU A 123 -29.76 31.40 -34.47
N MET A 124 -29.61 30.41 -33.59
CA MET A 124 -28.43 29.57 -33.57
C MET A 124 -28.42 28.65 -34.80
N PRO A 125 -27.33 28.53 -35.58
CA PRO A 125 -27.31 27.65 -36.74
C PRO A 125 -27.19 26.19 -36.28
N VAL A 126 -28.23 25.41 -36.56
CA VAL A 126 -28.18 23.94 -36.56
C VAL A 126 -27.46 23.51 -37.85
N ALA A 127 -26.19 23.13 -37.74
CA ALA A 127 -25.41 22.66 -38.87
C ALA A 127 -25.81 21.22 -39.24
N HIS A 128 -26.67 21.07 -40.25
CA HIS A 128 -26.72 19.87 -41.08
C HIS A 128 -25.70 20.01 -42.21
N SER A 129 -24.70 19.15 -42.26
CA SER A 129 -23.92 18.90 -43.48
C SER A 129 -23.33 17.50 -43.46
N ASN A 130 -23.84 16.66 -44.36
CA ASN A 130 -23.34 15.35 -44.73
C ASN A 130 -22.02 15.50 -45.49
N GLY A 131 -21.03 14.63 -45.22
CA GLY A 131 -19.86 14.50 -46.08
C GLY A 131 -18.63 13.95 -45.38
N ASN A 132 -18.54 12.61 -45.35
CA ASN A 132 -17.32 11.79 -45.23
C ASN A 132 -15.97 12.53 -45.08
N THR A 133 -15.41 12.58 -43.88
CA THR A 133 -13.97 12.39 -43.64
C THR A 133 -13.79 11.89 -42.21
N ASP A 134 -13.57 10.59 -42.07
CA ASP A 134 -12.96 10.01 -40.87
C ASP A 134 -11.59 10.68 -40.65
N ARG A 135 -11.55 11.68 -39.76
CA ARG A 135 -10.31 12.15 -39.16
C ARG A 135 -10.30 11.63 -37.73
N PRO A 136 -9.41 10.67 -37.39
CA PRO A 136 -9.20 10.34 -36.00
C PRO A 136 -8.81 11.64 -35.28
N LEU A 137 -9.39 11.85 -34.10
CA LEU A 137 -8.91 12.86 -33.16
C LEU A 137 -7.39 12.72 -33.10
N VAL A 138 -6.68 13.77 -33.52
CA VAL A 138 -5.21 13.80 -33.56
C VAL A 138 -4.72 13.59 -32.14
N GLU A 139 -4.47 12.32 -31.81
CA GLU A 139 -3.72 11.91 -30.66
C GLU A 139 -2.37 12.61 -30.76
N SER A 140 -2.04 13.35 -29.71
CA SER A 140 -0.94 14.28 -29.75
C SER A 140 0.33 13.53 -30.13
N GLU A 141 1.03 14.01 -31.14
CA GLU A 141 2.27 13.41 -31.65
C GLU A 141 3.39 13.36 -30.59
N LYS A 142 3.16 13.94 -29.39
CA LYS A 142 3.99 13.78 -28.19
C LYS A 142 3.85 12.41 -27.52
N ASP A 143 2.76 11.68 -27.76
CA ASP A 143 2.56 10.34 -27.19
C ASP A 143 3.34 9.25 -27.95
N LYS A 144 3.86 9.56 -29.15
CA LYS A 144 4.71 8.65 -29.95
C LYS A 144 6.21 8.78 -29.70
N ALA A 145 6.66 9.72 -28.87
CA ALA A 145 8.09 9.93 -28.58
C ALA A 145 8.60 9.22 -27.31
N ASP A 146 7.78 8.41 -26.65
CA ASP A 146 8.23 7.45 -25.64
C ASP A 146 8.31 6.05 -26.28
N GLU A 147 9.17 5.91 -27.29
CA GLU A 147 9.69 4.59 -27.67
C GLU A 147 10.55 4.12 -26.49
N LYS A 148 9.88 3.48 -25.52
CA LYS A 148 10.48 2.95 -24.29
C LYS A 148 11.65 2.06 -24.68
N LYS A 149 12.88 2.50 -24.36
CA LYS A 149 14.03 1.60 -24.26
C LYS A 149 13.60 0.41 -23.38
N PRO A 150 13.66 -0.84 -23.89
CA PRO A 150 13.16 -1.99 -23.15
C PRO A 150 14.08 -2.19 -21.94
N GLY A 151 13.54 -2.03 -20.73
CA GLY A 151 14.21 -2.42 -19.49
C GLY A 151 14.39 -1.33 -18.43
N MET A 152 14.17 -0.04 -18.71
CA MET A 152 14.29 1.00 -17.68
C MET A 152 12.92 1.39 -17.12
N LEU A 153 12.60 0.88 -15.92
CA LEU A 153 11.42 1.24 -15.17
C LEU A 153 11.28 2.78 -15.06
N SER A 154 10.03 3.27 -15.06
CA SER A 154 9.75 4.71 -14.93
C SER A 154 10.47 5.31 -13.71
N PRO A 155 11.02 6.54 -13.78
CA PRO A 155 11.75 7.16 -12.68
C PRO A 155 10.96 7.21 -11.37
N LEU A 156 9.63 7.28 -11.45
CA LEU A 156 8.71 7.23 -10.32
C LEU A 156 8.68 5.86 -9.65
N VAL A 157 8.52 4.77 -10.43
CA VAL A 157 8.50 3.40 -9.92
C VAL A 157 9.82 3.09 -9.24
N MET A 158 10.93 3.48 -9.86
CA MET A 158 12.25 3.29 -9.27
C MET A 158 12.47 4.14 -8.00
N ALA A 159 11.95 5.37 -7.96
CA ALA A 159 11.97 6.21 -6.75
C ALA A 159 11.18 5.56 -5.60
N LEU A 160 10.01 5.01 -5.91
CA LEU A 160 9.16 4.33 -4.94
C LEU A 160 9.84 3.09 -4.38
N ILE A 161 10.30 2.19 -5.26
CA ILE A 161 11.01 0.96 -4.88
C ILE A 161 12.21 1.29 -4.02
N THR A 162 13.06 2.24 -4.41
CA THR A 162 14.26 2.57 -3.62
C THR A 162 13.97 3.26 -2.29
N THR A 163 12.83 3.95 -2.16
CA THR A 163 12.44 4.56 -0.88
C THR A 163 11.97 3.52 0.14
N PHE A 164 11.23 2.50 -0.31
CA PHE A 164 10.62 1.48 0.54
C PHE A 164 11.39 0.15 0.57
N ALA A 165 12.41 -0.01 -0.27
CA ALA A 165 13.28 -1.18 -0.38
C ALA A 165 13.73 -1.78 0.96
N PRO A 166 14.31 -1.02 1.92
CA PRO A 166 14.80 -1.64 3.15
C PRO A 166 13.69 -2.33 3.94
N THR A 167 12.53 -1.70 4.07
CA THR A 167 11.37 -2.28 4.76
C THR A 167 10.82 -3.48 4.00
N PHE A 168 10.75 -3.39 2.67
CA PHE A 168 10.32 -4.48 1.78
C PHE A 168 11.22 -5.71 1.92
N TRP A 169 12.54 -5.56 1.81
CA TRP A 169 13.48 -6.68 1.95
C TRP A 169 13.41 -7.35 3.33
N THR A 170 13.24 -6.56 4.40
CA THR A 170 13.05 -7.17 5.72
C THR A 170 11.76 -8.00 5.81
N ALA A 171 10.67 -7.56 5.17
CA ALA A 171 9.42 -8.32 5.12
C ALA A 171 9.57 -9.61 4.32
N GLY A 172 10.31 -9.58 3.21
CA GLY A 172 10.64 -10.76 2.41
C GLY A 172 11.47 -11.81 3.17
N ILE A 173 12.42 -11.39 4.02
CA ILE A 173 13.19 -12.31 4.87
C ILE A 173 12.27 -13.03 5.86
N PHE A 174 11.36 -12.31 6.53
CA PHE A 174 10.40 -12.92 7.44
C PHE A 174 9.46 -13.91 6.73
N LEU A 175 9.02 -13.58 5.51
CA LEU A 175 8.23 -14.49 4.70
C LEU A 175 9.01 -15.76 4.38
N LEU A 176 10.23 -15.62 3.84
CA LEU A 176 11.05 -16.75 3.44
C LEU A 176 11.28 -17.72 4.61
N VAL A 177 11.58 -17.19 5.80
CA VAL A 177 11.72 -18.01 7.01
C VAL A 177 10.40 -18.71 7.34
N GLY A 178 9.28 -17.99 7.43
CA GLY A 178 7.97 -18.57 7.77
C GLY A 178 7.49 -19.64 6.78
N GLU A 179 7.64 -19.38 5.48
CA GLU A 179 7.27 -20.31 4.41
C GLU A 179 8.19 -21.53 4.39
N THR A 180 9.49 -21.37 4.64
CA THR A 180 10.42 -22.50 4.74
C THR A 180 10.04 -23.40 5.91
N LEU A 181 9.72 -22.82 7.08
CA LEU A 181 9.27 -23.62 8.22
C LEU A 181 7.94 -24.35 7.93
N THR A 182 7.00 -23.68 7.26
CA THR A 182 5.74 -24.30 6.86
C THR A 182 5.97 -25.47 5.88
N ALA A 183 6.83 -25.27 4.89
CA ALA A 183 7.20 -26.29 3.92
C ALA A 183 7.92 -27.50 4.55
N CYS A 184 8.68 -27.29 5.63
CA CYS A 184 9.36 -28.36 6.36
C CYS A 184 8.46 -29.10 7.36
N THR A 185 7.29 -28.55 7.73
CA THR A 185 6.33 -29.18 8.66
C THR A 185 5.94 -30.62 8.28
N PRO A 186 5.55 -30.94 7.02
CA PRO A 186 5.19 -32.32 6.66
C PRO A 186 6.34 -33.32 6.84
N LEU A 187 7.60 -32.89 6.68
CA LEU A 187 8.77 -33.77 6.88
C LEU A 187 8.90 -34.19 8.36
N LEU A 188 8.64 -33.28 9.30
CA LEU A 188 8.66 -33.57 10.72
C LEU A 188 7.49 -34.47 11.12
N THR A 189 6.30 -34.21 10.57
CA THR A 189 5.13 -35.06 10.78
C THR A 189 5.36 -36.49 10.27
N GLN A 190 6.06 -36.65 9.15
CA GLN A 190 6.43 -37.98 8.65
C GLN A 190 7.33 -38.73 9.63
N LYS A 191 8.34 -38.06 10.23
CA LYS A 191 9.22 -38.68 11.23
C LYS A 191 8.47 -39.08 12.50
N LEU A 192 7.55 -38.24 12.96
CA LEU A 192 6.68 -38.55 14.08
C LEU A 192 5.77 -39.75 13.77
N LEU A 193 5.21 -39.82 12.56
CA LEU A 193 4.39 -40.94 12.13
C LEU A 193 5.19 -42.24 12.07
N THR A 194 6.40 -42.22 11.50
CA THR A 194 7.28 -43.41 11.49
C THR A 194 7.57 -43.90 12.91
N TYR A 195 7.84 -42.98 13.84
CA TYR A 195 8.03 -43.32 15.25
C TYR A 195 6.80 -44.00 15.85
N LEU A 196 5.61 -43.44 15.62
CA LEU A 196 4.35 -43.99 16.13
C LEU A 196 4.04 -45.36 15.54
N THR A 197 4.32 -45.55 14.24
CA THR A 197 4.14 -46.82 13.54
C THR A 197 5.02 -47.92 14.13
N VAL A 198 6.31 -47.64 14.36
CA VAL A 198 7.22 -48.61 15.00
C VAL A 198 6.77 -48.96 16.41
N ALA A 199 6.37 -47.96 17.21
CA ALA A 199 5.87 -48.19 18.56
C ALA A 199 4.57 -49.02 18.57
N TYR A 200 3.67 -48.79 17.61
CA TYR A 200 2.41 -49.53 17.47
C TYR A 200 2.67 -51.00 17.10
N TYR A 201 3.50 -51.26 16.09
CA TYR A 201 3.78 -52.62 15.65
C TYR A 201 4.61 -53.41 16.66
N HIS A 202 5.58 -52.79 17.34
CA HIS A 202 6.33 -53.45 18.43
C HIS A 202 5.42 -53.87 19.59
N LYS A 203 4.38 -53.10 19.91
CA LYS A 203 3.38 -53.50 20.92
C LYS A 203 2.53 -54.70 20.46
N ARG A 204 2.36 -54.89 19.15
CA ARG A 204 1.54 -55.96 18.56
C ARG A 204 2.34 -57.24 18.31
N TYR A 205 3.60 -57.11 17.90
CA TYR A 205 4.52 -58.20 17.56
C TYR A 205 5.88 -57.93 18.22
N PRO A 206 6.05 -58.27 19.51
CA PRO A 206 7.24 -57.89 20.28
C PRO A 206 8.52 -58.61 19.83
N ASP A 207 8.41 -59.79 19.20
CA ASP A 207 9.56 -60.63 18.86
C ASP A 207 10.14 -60.38 17.45
N GLU A 208 9.40 -59.69 16.57
CA GLU A 208 9.79 -59.49 15.15
C GLU A 208 10.38 -58.10 14.86
N ILE A 209 10.20 -57.12 15.76
CA ILE A 209 10.45 -55.71 15.49
C ILE A 209 11.41 -55.14 16.55
N PRO A 210 12.40 -54.32 16.18
CA PRO A 210 13.31 -53.70 17.14
C PRO A 210 12.57 -52.77 18.11
N ALA A 211 13.07 -52.68 19.35
CA ALA A 211 12.52 -51.82 20.39
C ALA A 211 12.43 -50.36 19.89
N PRO A 212 11.27 -49.70 20.07
CA PRO A 212 11.11 -48.31 19.66
C PRO A 212 12.05 -47.42 20.47
N HIS A 213 12.46 -46.29 19.88
CA HIS A 213 13.17 -45.24 20.60
C HIS A 213 12.37 -44.79 21.83
N SER A 214 13.06 -44.23 22.83
CA SER A 214 12.43 -43.81 24.09
C SER A 214 11.24 -42.86 23.86
N VAL A 215 10.28 -42.86 24.78
CA VAL A 215 9.08 -41.98 24.72
C VAL A 215 9.47 -40.50 24.59
N GLY A 216 10.61 -40.11 25.15
CA GLY A 216 11.16 -38.75 25.03
C GLY A 216 11.53 -38.36 23.59
N TYR A 217 11.92 -39.31 22.74
CA TYR A 217 12.20 -39.06 21.33
C TYR A 217 10.94 -38.63 20.56
N GLY A 218 9.81 -39.31 20.80
CA GLY A 218 8.51 -38.93 20.22
C GLY A 218 8.03 -37.57 20.72
N LEU A 219 8.15 -37.31 22.02
CA LEU A 219 7.78 -36.03 22.63
C LEU A 219 8.63 -34.87 22.08
N GLY A 220 9.91 -35.12 21.78
CA GLY A 220 10.80 -34.16 21.14
C GLY A 220 10.32 -33.73 19.75
N TRP A 221 9.84 -34.66 18.91
CA TRP A 221 9.26 -34.32 17.61
C TRP A 221 7.99 -33.48 17.73
N VAL A 222 7.10 -33.82 18.66
CA VAL A 222 5.86 -33.07 18.91
C VAL A 222 6.17 -31.64 19.36
N PHE A 223 7.09 -31.48 20.30
CA PHE A 223 7.53 -30.16 20.76
C PHE A 223 8.24 -29.38 19.65
N GLY A 224 9.02 -30.06 18.81
CA GLY A 224 9.67 -29.48 17.63
C GLY A 224 8.64 -28.94 16.63
N ILE A 225 7.60 -29.70 16.31
CA ILE A 225 6.50 -29.24 15.45
C ILE A 225 5.80 -28.03 16.10
N PHE A 226 5.49 -28.09 17.40
CA PHE A 226 4.86 -26.96 18.09
C PHE A 226 5.72 -25.68 18.03
N ALA A 227 7.00 -25.77 18.37
CA ALA A 227 7.92 -24.63 18.33
C ALA A 227 8.07 -24.07 16.91
N MET A 228 8.12 -24.95 15.91
CA MET A 228 8.15 -24.58 14.50
C MET A 228 6.89 -23.80 14.10
N GLN A 229 5.70 -24.27 14.50
CA GLN A 229 4.43 -23.62 14.16
C GLN A 229 4.24 -22.26 14.84
N VAL A 230 4.68 -22.14 16.10
CA VAL A 230 4.68 -20.86 16.80
C VAL A 230 5.59 -19.87 16.07
N THR A 231 6.79 -20.31 15.68
CA THR A 231 7.76 -19.46 14.96
C THR A 231 7.21 -19.03 13.60
N THR A 232 6.63 -19.95 12.83
CA THR A 232 5.93 -19.64 11.57
C THR A 232 4.86 -18.57 11.77
N SER A 233 4.02 -18.72 12.79
CA SER A 233 2.91 -17.80 13.06
C SER A 233 3.40 -16.37 13.34
N PHE A 234 4.47 -16.22 14.12
CA PHE A 234 5.08 -14.91 14.34
C PHE A 234 5.68 -14.32 13.06
N CYS A 235 6.41 -15.12 12.27
CA CYS A 235 7.02 -14.68 11.03
C CYS A 235 5.99 -14.20 10.01
N THR A 236 4.92 -14.96 9.78
CA THR A 236 3.86 -14.61 8.81
C THR A 236 3.07 -13.39 9.26
N GLN A 237 2.77 -13.27 10.57
CA GLN A 237 2.06 -12.10 11.09
C GLN A 237 2.90 -10.81 10.99
N HIS A 238 4.20 -10.89 11.31
CA HIS A 238 5.09 -9.73 11.17
C HIS A 238 5.35 -9.36 9.71
N HIS A 239 5.44 -10.34 8.82
CA HIS A 239 5.47 -10.10 7.39
C HIS A 239 4.23 -9.30 6.96
N GLN A 240 3.03 -9.78 7.30
CA GLN A 240 1.79 -9.11 6.89
C GLN A 240 1.67 -7.70 7.44
N GLN A 241 1.99 -7.50 8.72
CA GLN A 241 1.98 -6.16 9.32
C GLN A 241 2.94 -5.20 8.60
N ARG A 242 4.17 -5.64 8.30
CA ARG A 242 5.18 -4.81 7.63
C ARG A 242 4.73 -4.47 6.22
N THR A 243 4.22 -5.43 5.46
CA THR A 243 3.84 -5.19 4.06
C THR A 243 2.59 -4.31 3.95
N MET A 244 1.57 -4.53 4.79
CA MET A 244 0.41 -3.62 4.88
C MET A 244 0.84 -2.19 5.24
N SER A 245 1.77 -2.03 6.20
CA SER A 245 2.29 -0.71 6.58
C SER A 245 3.03 -0.02 5.43
N VAL A 246 3.75 -0.78 4.59
CA VAL A 246 4.40 -0.24 3.38
C VAL A 246 3.36 0.15 2.33
N GLY A 247 2.34 -0.67 2.09
CA GLY A 247 1.24 -0.37 1.15
C GLY A 247 0.54 0.94 1.48
N MET A 248 0.18 1.14 2.75
CA MET A 248 -0.45 2.38 3.22
C MET A 248 0.47 3.60 3.04
N GLN A 249 1.77 3.47 3.31
CA GLN A 249 2.73 4.56 3.10
C GLN A 249 2.92 4.89 1.61
N VAL A 250 2.96 3.87 0.75
CA VAL A 250 3.01 4.04 -0.71
C VAL A 250 1.79 4.83 -1.16
N ARG A 251 0.58 4.41 -0.79
CA ARG A 251 -0.67 5.12 -1.12
C ARG A 251 -0.61 6.58 -0.69
N ASN A 252 -0.33 6.84 0.59
CA ASN A 252 -0.31 8.20 1.13
C ASN A 252 0.70 9.09 0.39
N SER A 253 1.88 8.55 0.07
CA SER A 253 2.92 9.28 -0.65
C SER A 253 2.53 9.61 -2.09
N VAL A 254 1.94 8.64 -2.81
CA VAL A 254 1.51 8.81 -4.20
C VAL A 254 0.34 9.80 -4.26
N THR A 255 -0.63 9.67 -3.36
CA THR A 255 -1.74 10.63 -3.22
C THR A 255 -1.22 12.05 -2.98
N GLY A 256 -0.29 12.24 -2.03
CA GLY A 256 0.32 13.54 -1.76
C GLY A 256 1.04 14.13 -2.98
N MET A 257 1.78 13.31 -3.74
CA MET A 257 2.45 13.73 -4.96
C MET A 257 1.47 14.10 -6.09
N ILE A 258 0.40 13.32 -6.27
CA ILE A 258 -0.64 13.60 -7.27
C ILE A 258 -1.30 14.94 -6.96
N PHE A 259 -1.71 15.19 -5.71
CA PHE A 259 -2.31 16.45 -5.32
C PHE A 259 -1.35 17.64 -5.50
N ALA A 260 -0.09 17.50 -5.07
CA ALA A 260 0.91 18.55 -5.26
C ALA A 260 1.15 18.88 -6.75
N LYS A 261 1.09 17.87 -7.63
CA LYS A 261 1.23 18.05 -9.08
C LYS A 261 -0.04 18.64 -9.71
N ALA A 262 -1.23 18.22 -9.27
CA ALA A 262 -2.51 18.70 -9.76
C ALA A 262 -2.68 20.22 -9.55
N MET A 263 -2.22 20.74 -8.40
CA MET A 263 -2.24 22.18 -8.11
C MET A 263 -1.32 23.02 -8.99
N ARG A 264 -0.31 22.40 -9.63
CA ARG A 264 0.69 23.06 -10.47
C ARG A 264 0.54 22.73 -11.95
N LEU A 265 -0.62 22.21 -12.34
CA LEU A 265 -0.89 21.78 -13.70
C LEU A 265 -1.27 22.97 -14.59
N SER A 266 -0.70 23.04 -15.80
CA SER A 266 -1.04 24.07 -16.80
C SER A 266 -2.48 23.91 -17.29
N HIS A 267 -3.07 24.98 -17.84
CA HIS A 267 -4.45 24.95 -18.35
C HIS A 267 -4.66 23.86 -19.40
N ARG A 268 -3.75 23.76 -20.38
CA ARG A 268 -3.77 22.71 -21.42
C ARG A 268 -3.74 21.30 -20.82
N SER A 269 -2.89 21.08 -19.81
CA SER A 269 -2.76 19.76 -19.19
C SER A 269 -3.95 19.44 -18.26
N ARG A 270 -4.61 20.44 -17.67
CA ARG A 270 -5.86 20.28 -16.90
C ARG A 270 -7.06 19.88 -17.77
N MET A 271 -7.08 20.28 -19.04
CA MET A 271 -8.08 19.81 -20.00
C MET A 271 -7.94 18.31 -20.29
N ILE A 272 -6.70 17.80 -20.36
CA ILE A 272 -6.41 16.37 -20.59
C ILE A 272 -6.58 15.54 -19.31
N HIS A 273 -6.11 16.08 -18.18
CA HIS A 273 -6.26 15.49 -16.85
C HIS A 273 -7.32 16.24 -16.06
N SER A 274 -8.58 15.95 -16.41
CA SER A 274 -9.74 16.54 -15.72
C SER A 274 -9.76 16.17 -14.23
N THR A 275 -10.44 16.98 -13.42
CA THR A 275 -10.61 16.73 -11.99
C THR A 275 -11.20 15.34 -11.72
N GLY A 276 -12.16 14.89 -12.54
CA GLY A 276 -12.73 13.55 -12.43
C GLY A 276 -11.69 12.44 -12.63
N LYS A 277 -10.82 12.57 -13.64
CA LYS A 277 -9.73 11.61 -13.90
C LYS A 277 -8.73 11.56 -12.76
N ILE A 278 -8.38 12.70 -12.16
CA ILE A 278 -7.49 12.78 -11.00
C ILE A 278 -8.13 12.11 -9.77
N THR A 279 -9.41 12.38 -9.52
CA THR A 279 -10.15 11.73 -8.43
C THR A 279 -10.19 10.22 -8.59
N THR A 280 -10.48 9.71 -9.79
CA THR A 280 -10.47 8.27 -10.09
C THR A 280 -9.09 7.65 -9.91
N MET A 281 -8.03 8.35 -10.33
CA MET A 281 -6.64 7.88 -10.12
C MET A 281 -6.34 7.71 -8.63
N VAL A 282 -6.75 8.67 -7.79
CA VAL A 282 -6.52 8.60 -6.34
C VAL A 282 -7.40 7.55 -5.65
N SER A 283 -8.68 7.44 -6.04
CA SER A 283 -9.63 6.55 -5.35
C SER A 283 -9.54 5.09 -5.80
N SER A 284 -9.22 4.82 -7.06
CA SER A 284 -9.13 3.46 -7.62
C SER A 284 -7.68 3.02 -7.75
N ASP A 285 -6.87 3.74 -8.54
CA ASP A 285 -5.55 3.21 -8.94
C ASP A 285 -4.58 3.19 -7.76
N VAL A 286 -4.55 4.25 -6.95
CA VAL A 286 -3.71 4.29 -5.74
C VAL A 286 -4.20 3.31 -4.67
N ALA A 287 -5.51 3.08 -4.55
CA ALA A 287 -6.04 2.08 -3.62
C ALA A 287 -5.60 0.66 -4.02
N ARG A 288 -5.65 0.34 -5.32
CA ARG A 288 -5.12 -0.95 -5.81
C ARG A 288 -3.64 -1.13 -5.53
N LEU A 289 -2.83 -0.07 -5.56
CA LEU A 289 -1.41 -0.13 -5.20
C LEU A 289 -1.18 -0.53 -3.73
N GLU A 290 -2.10 -0.17 -2.83
CA GLU A 290 -2.06 -0.61 -1.43
C GLU A 290 -2.38 -2.11 -1.33
N ASP A 291 -3.44 -2.56 -2.01
CA ASP A 291 -3.91 -3.95 -1.97
C ASP A 291 -2.90 -4.95 -2.55
N VAL A 292 -2.13 -4.55 -3.56
CA VAL A 292 -1.10 -5.40 -4.16
C VAL A 292 0.21 -5.43 -3.37
N ALA A 293 0.41 -4.51 -2.41
CA ALA A 293 1.68 -4.43 -1.69
C ALA A 293 2.03 -5.74 -0.97
N PRO A 294 1.10 -6.41 -0.24
CA PRO A 294 1.30 -7.74 0.34
C PRO A 294 1.65 -8.84 -0.66
N LEU A 295 1.21 -8.71 -1.92
CA LEU A 295 1.33 -9.76 -2.95
C LEU A 295 2.65 -9.74 -3.71
N PHE A 296 3.50 -8.72 -3.52
CA PHE A 296 4.78 -8.61 -4.24
C PHE A 296 5.88 -9.54 -3.73
N HIS A 297 5.66 -10.24 -2.61
CA HIS A 297 6.57 -11.22 -2.04
C HIS A 297 6.06 -12.63 -2.27
#